data_AF-A0A7W0WUI9-F1
#
_entry.id   AF-A0A7W0WUI9-F1
#
_cell.length_a   1.000
_cell.length_b   1.000
_cell.length_c   1.000
_cell.angle_alpha   90.00
_cell.angle_beta   90.00
_cell.angle_gamma   90.00
#
_symmetry.space_group_name_H-M   'P 1'
#
loop_
_entity.id
_entity.type
_entity.pdbx_description
1 polymer ?
#
loop_
_entity_poly.entity_id
_entity_poly.type
_entity_poly.pdbx_seq_one_letter_code
_entity_poly.pdbx_strand_id
1 'polypeptide(L)'
;MKRALVLCLALAGCEQPRTELMIGVVTDIRAPNLIDGAELLVTRAQDGFIQQQVSWQISGLPNQPFNLPGTYGVYSDGDEIKLDIVLTGLKGATPMVTRRAVLNLVEGKTLFFRMGMTLGCSTKTDCLATESCVEGVCRNVEVNSLQLPDFDVTLPGTLTCNGGTGYIDTSTGAPLPMSADAASCPPELCFEGTCLKPPPGSGGSVSDEPSPVDPGNTSPDAGNGGSAPDAGTTGTAVSTVPCPTTPAASISTTDGLSGYTPTVVNITAGQIVRFQMSPMHDVVPLPPNTHPALDVPAGTTECLQFFGVGSFDFTNSPMTFTGTVQVAP
;
A
#
# COMPACT_ATOMS: atom_id res chain seq x y z
N MET A 1 47.03 0.64 -59.78
CA MET A 1 45.63 0.45 -59.33
C MET A 1 45.57 0.79 -57.84
N LYS A 2 44.94 1.92 -57.47
CA LYS A 2 44.87 2.42 -56.09
C LYS A 2 43.69 1.77 -55.37
N ARG A 3 43.95 0.99 -54.32
CA ARG A 3 42.92 0.45 -53.42
C ARG A 3 42.59 1.51 -52.37
N ALA A 4 41.36 2.01 -52.38
CA ALA A 4 40.81 2.83 -51.31
C ALA A 4 40.34 1.92 -50.17
N LEU A 5 40.93 2.07 -49.00
CA LEU A 5 40.50 1.43 -47.76
C LEU A 5 39.45 2.34 -47.11
N VAL A 6 38.18 1.94 -47.16
CA VAL A 6 37.08 2.63 -46.49
C VAL A 6 37.06 2.16 -45.03
N LEU A 7 37.46 3.05 -44.13
CA LEU A 7 37.42 2.84 -42.69
C LEU A 7 36.01 3.18 -42.18
N CYS A 8 35.14 2.17 -42.04
CA CYS A 8 33.86 2.32 -41.35
C CYS A 8 34.10 2.43 -39.84
N LEU A 9 34.23 3.66 -39.32
CA LEU A 9 34.02 3.92 -37.90
C LEU A 9 32.54 3.70 -37.60
N ALA A 10 32.19 2.52 -37.11
CA ALA A 10 30.93 2.31 -36.44
C ALA A 10 30.94 3.15 -35.17
N LEU A 11 30.26 4.31 -35.21
CA LEU A 11 29.86 5.08 -34.04
C LEU A 11 28.86 4.23 -33.24
N ALA A 12 29.36 3.22 -32.53
CA ALA A 12 28.62 2.61 -31.45
C ALA A 12 28.57 3.65 -30.32
N GLY A 13 27.60 4.55 -30.40
CA GLY A 13 27.25 5.41 -29.27
C GLY A 13 26.91 4.48 -28.12
N CYS A 14 27.78 4.44 -27.11
CA CYS A 14 27.48 3.75 -25.87
C CYS A 14 26.34 4.52 -25.21
N GLU A 15 25.10 4.06 -25.41
CA GLU A 15 23.98 4.47 -24.57
C GLU A 15 24.30 3.97 -23.16
N GLN A 16 24.88 4.86 -22.35
CA GLN A 16 24.96 4.60 -20.93
C GLN A 16 23.53 4.61 -20.38
N PRO A 17 23.10 3.53 -19.71
CA PRO A 17 21.77 3.50 -19.12
C PRO A 17 21.65 4.65 -18.12
N ARG A 18 20.51 5.34 -18.14
CA ARG A 18 20.27 6.50 -17.28
C ARG A 18 20.05 6.04 -15.85
N THR A 19 20.66 6.75 -14.90
CA THR A 19 20.38 6.62 -13.47
C THR A 19 19.21 7.55 -13.11
N GLU A 20 18.06 6.97 -12.79
CA GLU A 20 16.81 7.70 -12.57
C GLU A 20 15.93 7.03 -11.50
N LEU A 21 15.21 7.85 -10.75
CA LEU A 21 14.15 7.43 -9.84
C LEU A 21 12.84 8.08 -10.28
N MET A 22 11.85 7.25 -10.55
CA MET A 22 10.47 7.66 -10.80
C MET A 22 9.69 7.61 -9.49
N ILE A 23 9.37 8.78 -8.95
CA ILE A 23 8.59 8.95 -7.72
C ILE A 23 7.10 8.98 -8.09
N GLY A 24 6.35 7.94 -7.73
CA GLY A 24 4.90 7.92 -7.83
C GLY A 24 4.25 8.55 -6.61
N VAL A 25 3.31 9.47 -6.79
CA VAL A 25 2.57 10.10 -5.69
C VAL A 25 1.15 9.55 -5.67
N VAL A 26 0.74 8.98 -4.53
CA VAL A 26 -0.61 8.44 -4.35
C VAL A 26 -1.22 8.86 -3.02
N THR A 27 -2.54 8.71 -2.90
CA THR A 27 -3.27 9.08 -1.69
C THR A 27 -4.55 8.26 -1.53
N ASP A 28 -5.03 8.12 -0.31
CA ASP A 28 -6.40 7.71 0.03
C ASP A 28 -7.26 8.94 0.43
N ILE A 29 -6.65 10.13 0.49
CA ILE A 29 -7.28 11.35 0.98
C ILE A 29 -8.07 11.99 -0.15
N ARG A 30 -9.38 12.18 0.07
CA ARG A 30 -10.24 12.92 -0.86
C ARG A 30 -10.03 14.43 -0.72
N ALA A 31 -9.69 15.07 -1.83
CA ALA A 31 -9.59 16.51 -1.96
C ALA A 31 -10.91 17.12 -2.49
N PRO A 32 -11.08 18.46 -2.42
CA PRO A 32 -10.30 19.43 -1.65
C PRO A 32 -10.61 19.46 -0.15
N ASN A 33 -11.39 18.52 0.39
CA ASN A 33 -11.88 18.63 1.76
C ASN A 33 -10.74 18.53 2.79
N LEU A 34 -9.98 17.44 2.75
CA LEU A 34 -8.93 17.15 3.73
C LEU A 34 -7.55 17.68 3.31
N ILE A 35 -7.28 17.76 2.01
CA ILE A 35 -6.12 18.46 1.44
C ILE A 35 -6.58 19.31 0.26
N ASP A 36 -6.02 20.49 0.09
CA ASP A 36 -6.21 21.39 -1.06
C ASP A 36 -4.89 21.76 -1.75
N GLY A 37 -3.78 21.16 -1.31
CA GLY A 37 -2.49 21.25 -1.96
C GLY A 37 -1.59 20.08 -1.64
N ALA A 38 -0.51 19.94 -2.41
CA ALA A 38 0.57 19.02 -2.10
C ALA A 38 1.91 19.65 -2.49
N GLU A 39 2.98 19.27 -1.81
CA GLU A 39 4.35 19.72 -2.10
C GLU A 39 5.31 18.52 -2.08
N LEU A 40 6.16 18.44 -3.10
CA LEU A 40 7.27 17.49 -3.17
C LEU A 40 8.58 18.26 -3.18
N LEU A 41 9.42 17.99 -2.18
CA LEU A 41 10.77 18.50 -2.06
C LEU A 41 11.74 17.32 -2.17
N VAL A 42 12.65 17.38 -3.13
CA VAL A 42 13.76 16.43 -3.30
C VAL A 42 15.05 17.19 -3.09
N THR A 43 15.82 16.76 -2.10
CA THR A 43 17.14 17.33 -1.80
C THR A 43 18.20 16.24 -1.85
N ARG A 44 19.45 16.63 -2.08
CA ARG A 44 20.60 15.75 -1.87
C ARG A 44 20.89 15.69 -0.36
N ALA A 45 20.89 14.49 0.21
CA ALA A 45 20.99 14.30 1.65
C ALA A 45 22.33 14.78 2.25
N GLN A 46 23.40 14.80 1.44
CA GLN A 46 24.76 15.17 1.90
C GLN A 46 24.94 16.68 2.12
N ASP A 47 24.39 17.51 1.23
CA ASP A 47 24.65 18.96 1.20
C ASP A 47 23.37 19.81 1.24
N GLY A 48 22.19 19.19 1.22
CA GLY A 48 20.90 19.87 1.22
C GLY A 48 20.56 20.55 -0.11
N PHE A 49 21.31 20.29 -1.18
CA PHE A 49 21.03 20.90 -2.49
C PHE A 49 19.65 20.46 -2.98
N ILE A 50 18.79 21.44 -3.27
CA ILE A 50 17.44 21.20 -3.80
C ILE A 50 17.57 20.71 -5.24
N GLN A 51 17.34 19.42 -5.45
CA GLN A 51 17.24 18.83 -6.78
C GLN A 51 15.92 19.22 -7.42
N GLN A 52 14.85 19.20 -6.63
CA GLN A 52 13.53 19.58 -7.08
C GLN A 52 12.66 20.13 -5.95
N GLN A 53 11.84 21.12 -6.26
CA GLN A 53 10.69 21.51 -5.45
C GLN A 53 9.49 21.72 -6.37
N VAL A 54 8.38 21.04 -6.09
CA VAL A 54 7.12 21.21 -6.83
C VAL A 54 5.99 21.39 -5.84
N SER A 55 5.10 22.35 -6.12
CA SER A 55 3.87 22.53 -5.38
C SER A 55 2.68 22.41 -6.32
N TRP A 56 1.66 21.70 -5.88
CA TRP A 56 0.40 21.50 -6.60
C TRP A 56 -0.74 22.11 -5.80
N GLN A 57 -1.57 22.89 -6.48
CA GLN A 57 -2.84 23.34 -5.94
C GLN A 57 -3.92 22.35 -6.39
N ILE A 58 -4.65 21.81 -5.43
CA ILE A 58 -5.73 20.86 -5.69
C ILE A 58 -7.04 21.64 -5.64
N SER A 59 -7.51 22.06 -6.80
CA SER A 59 -8.81 22.72 -6.97
C SER A 59 -9.89 21.71 -7.35
N GLY A 60 -11.15 22.03 -7.05
CA GLY A 60 -12.29 21.16 -7.37
C GLY A 60 -13.44 21.35 -6.40
N LEU A 61 -14.47 20.52 -6.55
CA LEU A 61 -15.54 20.38 -5.55
C LEU A 61 -15.22 19.21 -4.61
N PRO A 62 -15.65 19.26 -3.34
CA PRO A 62 -15.52 18.14 -2.41
C PRO A 62 -15.99 16.83 -3.03
N ASN A 63 -15.18 15.77 -2.87
CA ASN A 63 -15.46 14.42 -3.37
C ASN A 63 -15.60 14.30 -4.89
N GLN A 64 -15.15 15.29 -5.66
CA GLN A 64 -14.98 15.16 -7.11
C GLN A 64 -13.55 14.72 -7.45
N PRO A 65 -13.35 14.13 -8.64
CA PRO A 65 -12.01 13.83 -9.10
C PRO A 65 -11.11 15.06 -9.15
N PHE A 66 -9.83 14.85 -8.87
CA PHE A 66 -8.77 15.85 -8.90
C PHE A 66 -7.50 15.22 -9.48
N ASN A 67 -6.50 16.02 -9.86
CA ASN A 67 -5.26 15.47 -10.41
C ASN A 67 -4.12 15.74 -9.44
N LEU A 68 -3.65 14.70 -8.76
CA LEU A 68 -2.26 14.69 -8.29
C LEU A 68 -1.33 14.38 -9.47
N PRO A 69 -0.08 14.87 -9.44
CA PRO A 69 0.95 14.38 -10.34
C PRO A 69 1.07 12.85 -10.21
N GLY A 70 0.88 12.11 -11.29
CA GLY A 70 1.03 10.65 -11.24
C GLY A 70 2.46 10.23 -10.92
N THR A 71 3.45 10.88 -11.54
CA THR A 71 4.88 10.60 -11.34
C THR A 71 5.76 11.82 -11.47
N TYR A 72 6.95 11.75 -10.85
CA TYR A 72 8.03 12.71 -11.00
C TYR A 72 9.37 12.00 -11.14
N GLY A 73 10.17 12.35 -12.16
CA GLY A 73 11.48 11.72 -12.40
C GLY A 73 12.63 12.57 -11.85
N VAL A 74 13.54 11.94 -11.10
CA VAL A 74 14.80 12.55 -10.63
C VAL A 74 15.95 11.74 -11.20
N TYR A 75 16.94 12.39 -11.80
CA TYR A 75 18.05 11.71 -12.46
C TYR A 75 19.40 12.29 -12.05
N SER A 76 20.46 11.54 -12.32
CA SER A 76 21.86 11.95 -12.09
C SER A 76 22.77 11.51 -13.23
N ASP A 77 23.75 12.34 -13.57
CA ASP A 77 24.69 12.10 -14.68
C ASP A 77 25.92 11.26 -14.30
N GLY A 78 25.84 10.41 -13.26
CA GLY A 78 26.85 9.37 -12.99
C GLY A 78 27.33 9.20 -11.55
N ASP A 79 26.97 10.09 -10.63
CA ASP A 79 27.31 9.92 -9.21
C ASP A 79 26.21 9.16 -8.45
N GLU A 80 26.61 8.34 -7.47
CA GLU A 80 25.66 7.80 -6.49
C GLU A 80 25.18 8.96 -5.59
N ILE A 81 23.97 9.43 -5.85
CA ILE A 81 23.35 10.52 -5.07
C ILE A 81 22.39 9.91 -4.05
N LYS A 82 22.54 10.31 -2.79
CA LYS A 82 21.56 10.02 -1.75
C LYS A 82 20.52 11.14 -1.73
N LEU A 83 19.26 10.78 -1.91
CA LEU A 83 18.13 11.70 -1.95
C LEU A 83 17.41 11.70 -0.60
N ASP A 84 17.01 12.88 -0.13
CA ASP A 84 16.04 13.09 0.93
C ASP A 84 14.78 13.70 0.29
N ILE A 85 13.70 12.93 0.32
CA ILE A 85 12.44 13.18 -0.38
C ILE A 85 11.36 13.44 0.66
N VAL A 86 10.72 14.61 0.59
CA VAL A 86 9.63 15.00 1.48
C VAL A 86 8.39 15.31 0.64
N LEU A 87 7.33 14.54 0.86
CA LEU A 87 6.01 14.77 0.29
C LEU A 87 5.07 15.26 1.39
N THR A 88 4.43 16.42 1.17
CA THR A 88 3.53 17.04 2.13
C THR A 88 2.17 17.29 1.51
N GLY A 89 1.10 16.79 2.13
CA GLY A 89 -0.28 17.18 1.83
C GLY A 89 -0.69 18.38 2.67
N LEU A 90 -1.31 19.38 2.06
CA LEU A 90 -1.61 20.68 2.67
C LEU A 90 -3.11 20.95 2.72
N LYS A 91 -3.57 21.66 3.75
CA LYS A 91 -4.90 22.28 3.85
C LYS A 91 -4.75 23.77 4.19
N GLY A 92 -5.08 24.66 3.26
CA GLY A 92 -4.90 26.10 3.47
C GLY A 92 -3.48 26.45 3.92
N ALA A 93 -2.47 25.84 3.29
CA ALA A 93 -1.04 25.88 3.63
C ALA A 93 -0.62 25.20 4.95
N THR A 94 -1.54 24.63 5.73
CA THR A 94 -1.20 23.84 6.92
C THR A 94 -0.85 22.41 6.51
N PRO A 95 0.32 21.86 6.91
CA PRO A 95 0.65 20.46 6.70
C PRO A 95 -0.35 19.55 7.41
N MET A 96 -1.03 18.71 6.63
CA MET A 96 -1.96 17.70 7.13
C MET A 96 -1.31 16.33 7.23
N VAL A 97 -0.41 16.01 6.30
CA VAL A 97 0.36 14.77 6.29
C VAL A 97 1.73 15.06 5.69
N THR A 98 2.77 14.49 6.30
CA THR A 98 4.14 14.57 5.77
C THR A 98 4.73 13.17 5.71
N ARG A 99 5.25 12.81 4.54
CA ARG A 99 5.91 11.54 4.25
C ARG A 99 7.36 11.84 3.84
N ARG A 100 8.33 11.31 4.58
CA ARG A 100 9.78 11.50 4.31
C ARG A 100 10.46 10.17 4.02
N ALA A 101 11.24 10.11 2.94
CA ALA A 101 12.04 8.96 2.57
C ALA A 101 13.46 9.39 2.19
N VAL A 102 14.43 8.53 2.50
CA VAL A 102 15.84 8.74 2.20
C VAL A 102 16.36 7.49 1.50
N LEU A 103 16.96 7.64 0.32
CA LEU A 103 17.39 6.51 -0.51
C LEU A 103 18.51 6.91 -1.47
N ASN A 104 19.23 5.93 -2.04
CA ASN A 104 20.26 6.19 -3.05
C ASN A 104 19.72 6.00 -4.47
N LEU A 105 20.21 6.78 -5.42
CA LEU A 105 20.08 6.42 -6.83
C LEU A 105 20.97 5.22 -7.14
N VAL A 106 20.50 4.31 -7.99
CA VAL A 106 21.25 3.11 -8.39
C VAL A 106 21.77 3.28 -9.81
N GLU A 107 23.10 3.23 -9.95
CA GLU A 107 23.77 3.48 -11.23
C GLU A 107 23.19 2.62 -12.36
N GLY A 108 22.85 3.27 -13.48
CA GLY A 108 22.35 2.61 -14.69
C GLY A 108 20.96 1.99 -14.54
N LYS A 109 20.18 2.40 -13.54
CA LYS A 109 18.81 1.91 -13.33
C LYS A 109 17.81 3.07 -13.33
N THR A 110 16.66 2.81 -13.93
CA THR A 110 15.43 3.58 -13.71
C THR A 110 14.54 2.80 -12.75
N LEU A 111 14.45 3.24 -11.49
CA LEU A 111 13.69 2.56 -10.44
C LEU A 111 12.38 3.31 -10.15
N PHE A 112 11.39 2.60 -9.60
CA PHE A 112 10.14 3.21 -9.16
C PHE A 112 10.02 3.21 -7.64
N PHE A 113 9.67 4.36 -7.07
CA PHE A 113 9.38 4.51 -5.65
C PHE A 113 8.05 5.24 -5.47
N ARG A 114 7.13 4.62 -4.74
CA ARG A 114 5.82 5.19 -4.47
C ARG A 114 5.80 5.83 -3.09
N MET A 115 5.24 7.03 -3.00
CA MET A 115 5.00 7.74 -1.75
C MET A 115 3.50 7.99 -1.57
N GLY A 116 2.95 7.45 -0.49
CA GLY A 116 1.55 7.58 -0.11
C GLY A 116 1.33 8.72 0.89
N MET A 117 0.44 9.64 0.55
CA MET A 117 -0.19 10.54 1.52
C MET A 117 -1.43 9.84 2.06
N THR A 118 -1.35 9.28 3.26
CA THR A 118 -2.45 8.49 3.84
C THR A 118 -3.15 9.24 4.95
N LEU A 119 -4.48 9.13 5.03
CA LEU A 119 -5.27 9.76 6.10
C LEU A 119 -4.85 9.25 7.48
N GLY A 120 -4.50 7.96 7.57
CA GLY A 120 -3.96 7.34 8.79
C GLY A 120 -2.72 8.04 9.34
N CYS A 121 -1.98 8.77 8.51
CA CYS A 121 -0.80 9.54 8.93
C CYS A 121 -1.10 10.98 9.36
N SER A 122 -2.33 11.48 9.20
CA SER A 122 -2.66 12.88 9.51
C SER A 122 -2.60 13.23 11.00
N THR A 123 -2.72 12.22 11.86
CA THR A 123 -2.66 12.38 13.32
C THR A 123 -1.35 11.85 13.91
N LYS A 124 -0.48 11.28 13.08
CA LYS A 124 0.78 10.66 13.49
C LYS A 124 1.88 11.69 13.62
N THR A 125 2.01 12.22 14.83
CA THR A 125 3.03 13.21 15.24
C THR A 125 4.11 12.60 16.13
N ASP A 126 4.02 11.31 16.43
CA ASP A 126 4.85 10.56 17.38
C ASP A 126 6.00 9.79 16.73
N CYS A 127 6.13 9.81 15.40
CA CYS A 127 7.26 9.18 14.72
C CYS A 127 8.59 9.85 15.11
N LEU A 128 9.63 9.05 15.32
CA LEU A 128 10.96 9.55 15.62
C LEU A 128 11.53 10.35 14.44
N ALA A 129 12.58 11.15 14.68
CA ALA A 129 13.23 11.94 13.63
C ALA A 129 13.84 11.09 12.48
N THR A 130 14.14 9.81 12.76
CA THR A 130 14.62 8.81 11.79
C THR A 130 13.48 8.01 11.17
N GLU A 131 12.24 8.37 11.44
CA GLU A 131 11.05 7.70 10.98
C GLU A 131 10.12 8.68 10.25
N SER A 132 9.22 8.11 9.45
CA SER A 132 8.10 8.79 8.84
C SER A 132 6.88 7.90 9.00
N CYS A 133 5.69 8.51 9.05
CA CYS A 133 4.47 7.73 8.96
C CYS A 133 4.32 7.16 7.54
N VAL A 134 4.02 5.87 7.44
CA VAL A 134 3.77 5.10 6.21
C VAL A 134 2.55 4.24 6.48
N GLU A 135 1.45 4.49 5.78
CA GLU A 135 0.19 3.74 5.93
C GLU A 135 -0.30 3.67 7.39
N GLY A 136 -0.18 4.80 8.12
CA GLY A 136 -0.58 4.91 9.54
C GLY A 136 0.43 4.37 10.56
N VAL A 137 1.58 3.86 10.14
CA VAL A 137 2.62 3.29 11.03
C VAL A 137 3.94 4.03 10.87
N CYS A 138 4.63 4.32 11.98
CA CYS A 138 5.97 4.89 11.92
C CYS A 138 6.97 3.84 11.38
N ARG A 139 7.68 4.19 10.32
CA ARG A 139 8.72 3.35 9.70
C ARG A 139 9.97 4.17 9.48
N ASN A 140 11.12 3.51 9.40
CA ASN A 140 12.38 4.16 9.08
C ASN A 140 12.29 4.95 7.76
N VAL A 141 12.89 6.14 7.72
CA VAL A 141 12.95 6.94 6.49
C VAL A 141 13.88 6.33 5.44
N GLU A 142 14.88 5.56 5.85
CA GLU A 142 15.83 4.91 4.94
C GLU A 142 15.16 3.77 4.16
N VAL A 143 15.14 3.89 2.84
CA VAL A 143 14.60 2.88 1.91
C VAL A 143 15.76 2.26 1.13
N ASN A 144 15.81 0.93 1.11
CA ASN A 144 16.84 0.22 0.35
C ASN A 144 16.49 0.23 -1.15
N SER A 145 17.16 1.08 -1.92
CA SER A 145 16.93 1.24 -3.35
C SER A 145 17.12 -0.03 -4.17
N LEU A 146 17.95 -0.98 -3.72
CA LEU A 146 18.16 -2.25 -4.41
C LEU A 146 16.91 -3.14 -4.38
N GLN A 147 15.97 -2.87 -3.49
CA GLN A 147 14.69 -3.55 -3.39
C GLN A 147 13.59 -2.88 -4.22
N LEU A 148 13.83 -1.71 -4.80
CA LEU A 148 12.81 -1.05 -5.60
C LEU A 148 12.61 -1.79 -6.95
N PRO A 149 11.38 -1.89 -7.45
CA PRO A 149 11.13 -2.44 -8.78
C PRO A 149 11.74 -1.54 -9.86
N ASP A 150 12.06 -2.14 -11.00
CA ASP A 150 12.40 -1.36 -12.19
C ASP A 150 11.15 -0.59 -12.63
N PHE A 151 11.31 0.64 -13.12
CA PHE A 151 10.17 1.42 -13.55
C PHE A 151 9.49 0.81 -14.77
N ASP A 152 8.17 0.69 -14.69
CA ASP A 152 7.28 0.43 -15.80
C ASP A 152 6.14 1.44 -15.78
N VAL A 153 5.61 1.76 -16.97
CA VAL A 153 4.59 2.81 -17.15
C VAL A 153 3.25 2.49 -16.48
N THR A 154 3.00 1.24 -16.09
CA THR A 154 1.78 0.83 -15.38
C THR A 154 1.89 0.99 -13.87
N LEU A 155 3.12 1.01 -13.32
CA LEU A 155 3.35 1.09 -11.87
C LEU A 155 2.72 2.30 -11.20
N PRO A 156 2.63 3.50 -11.80
CA PRO A 156 1.95 4.63 -11.16
C PRO A 156 0.44 4.44 -11.02
N GLY A 157 -0.18 3.76 -11.99
CA GLY A 157 -1.63 3.60 -12.08
C GLY A 157 -2.17 2.29 -11.48
N THR A 158 -1.32 1.45 -10.90
CA THR A 158 -1.71 0.14 -10.35
C THR A 158 -1.04 -0.14 -9.00
N LEU A 159 -1.63 -1.01 -8.19
CA LEU A 159 -1.04 -1.52 -6.95
C LEU A 159 -0.50 -2.93 -7.19
N THR A 160 0.77 -3.18 -6.88
CA THR A 160 1.41 -4.50 -7.04
C THR A 160 1.43 -5.32 -5.76
N CYS A 161 0.81 -4.82 -4.69
CA CYS A 161 0.54 -5.56 -3.46
C CYS A 161 -0.55 -4.85 -2.64
N ASN A 162 -1.19 -5.54 -1.70
CA ASN A 162 -2.21 -4.94 -0.83
C ASN A 162 -1.62 -4.66 0.56
N GLY A 163 -1.28 -3.40 0.82
CA GLY A 163 -0.77 -2.92 2.12
C GLY A 163 -1.87 -2.60 3.15
N GLY A 164 -3.13 -2.81 2.79
CA GLY A 164 -4.30 -2.44 3.62
C GLY A 164 -4.77 -0.99 3.43
N THR A 165 -4.06 -0.18 2.65
CA THR A 165 -4.48 1.19 2.31
C THR A 165 -5.23 1.22 0.97
N GLY A 166 -6.46 1.75 0.99
CA GLY A 166 -7.31 1.93 -0.20
C GLY A 166 -6.94 3.17 -1.02
N TYR A 167 -5.77 3.16 -1.68
CA TYR A 167 -5.37 4.28 -2.54
C TYR A 167 -6.38 4.52 -3.67
N ILE A 168 -6.59 5.78 -4.02
CA ILE A 168 -7.52 6.20 -5.06
C ILE A 168 -6.79 6.71 -6.30
N ASP A 169 -7.35 6.40 -7.47
CA ASP A 169 -7.06 7.17 -8.68
C ASP A 169 -7.72 8.54 -8.52
N THR A 170 -6.91 9.56 -8.28
CA THR A 170 -7.43 10.91 -8.05
C THR A 170 -8.26 11.41 -9.23
N SER A 171 -7.95 11.01 -10.47
CA SER A 171 -8.59 11.49 -11.70
C SER A 171 -9.99 10.92 -11.93
N THR A 172 -10.33 9.82 -11.26
CA THR A 172 -11.65 9.17 -11.33
C THR A 172 -12.35 9.06 -9.98
N GLY A 173 -11.60 9.21 -8.88
CA GLY A 173 -12.07 9.01 -7.51
C GLY A 173 -12.30 7.54 -7.11
N ALA A 174 -12.01 6.59 -8.02
CA ALA A 174 -12.15 5.17 -7.81
C ALA A 174 -10.91 4.57 -7.12
N PRO A 175 -11.00 3.38 -6.50
CA PRO A 175 -9.83 2.67 -5.99
C PRO A 175 -8.82 2.40 -7.11
N LEU A 176 -7.52 2.51 -6.81
CA LEU A 176 -6.48 2.09 -7.75
C LEU A 176 -6.60 0.57 -8.00
N PRO A 177 -6.54 0.14 -9.27
CA PRO A 177 -6.63 -1.28 -9.59
C PRO A 177 -5.39 -2.04 -9.11
N MET A 178 -5.59 -3.27 -8.65
CA MET A 178 -4.51 -4.20 -8.38
C MET A 178 -3.94 -4.73 -9.70
N SER A 179 -2.62 -4.91 -9.77
CA SER A 179 -1.99 -5.64 -10.86
C SER A 179 -2.33 -7.13 -10.79
N ALA A 180 -2.21 -7.83 -11.92
CA ALA A 180 -2.54 -9.25 -12.01
C ALA A 180 -1.64 -10.14 -11.14
N ASP A 181 -0.41 -9.69 -10.86
CA ASP A 181 0.59 -10.38 -10.05
C ASP A 181 0.57 -9.97 -8.56
N ALA A 182 -0.32 -9.08 -8.15
CA ALA A 182 -0.29 -8.54 -6.78
C ALA A 182 -0.45 -9.61 -5.69
N ALA A 183 -1.20 -10.68 -5.95
CA ALA A 183 -1.39 -11.80 -5.03
C ALA A 183 -0.12 -12.64 -4.82
N SER A 184 0.88 -12.50 -5.70
CA SER A 184 2.17 -13.17 -5.58
C SER A 184 3.18 -12.41 -4.71
N CYS A 185 2.88 -11.18 -4.34
CA CYS A 185 3.75 -10.38 -3.49
C CYS A 185 3.74 -10.90 -2.05
N PRO A 186 4.89 -11.29 -1.47
CA PRO A 186 4.97 -11.62 -0.06
C PRO A 186 4.54 -10.42 0.80
N PRO A 187 3.73 -10.61 1.86
CA PRO A 187 3.23 -9.50 2.68
C PRO A 187 4.33 -8.61 3.27
N GLU A 188 5.49 -9.18 3.61
CA GLU A 188 6.65 -8.47 4.16
C GLU A 188 7.39 -7.60 3.14
N LEU A 189 7.17 -7.83 1.85
CA LEU A 189 7.71 -7.03 0.75
C LEU A 189 6.70 -6.02 0.22
N CYS A 190 5.48 -5.98 0.76
CA CYS A 190 4.51 -4.97 0.37
C CYS A 190 4.80 -3.63 1.06
N PHE A 191 4.99 -2.59 0.26
CA PHE A 191 5.31 -1.25 0.76
C PHE A 191 4.56 -0.19 -0.05
N GLU A 192 3.62 0.52 0.60
CA GLU A 192 2.81 1.57 -0.02
C GLU A 192 2.08 1.10 -1.29
N GLY A 193 1.63 -0.16 -1.32
CA GLY A 193 0.98 -0.76 -2.49
C GLY A 193 1.94 -1.14 -3.63
N THR A 194 3.25 -1.10 -3.39
CA THR A 194 4.30 -1.57 -4.32
C THR A 194 4.97 -2.81 -3.75
N CYS A 195 5.06 -3.87 -4.55
CA CYS A 195 5.84 -5.06 -4.21
C CYS A 195 7.33 -4.78 -4.40
N LEU A 196 8.10 -4.87 -3.32
CA LEU A 196 9.54 -4.74 -3.35
C LEU A 196 10.22 -6.05 -3.78
N LYS A 197 11.39 -5.94 -4.39
CA LYS A 197 12.28 -7.07 -4.63
C LYS A 197 12.81 -7.59 -3.28
N PRO A 198 13.02 -8.91 -3.15
CA PRO A 198 13.71 -9.47 -1.98
C PRO A 198 15.11 -8.83 -1.79
N PRO A 199 15.62 -8.74 -0.56
CA PRO A 199 16.97 -8.23 -0.32
C PRO A 199 18.02 -9.04 -1.12
N PRO A 200 19.08 -8.39 -1.62
CA PRO A 200 20.18 -9.09 -2.27
C PRO A 200 20.75 -10.17 -1.34
N GLY A 201 20.80 -11.42 -1.80
CA GLY A 201 21.30 -12.56 -1.03
C GLY A 201 20.26 -13.38 -0.27
N SER A 202 18.99 -12.96 -0.23
CA SER A 202 17.88 -13.76 0.31
C SER A 202 17.41 -14.86 -0.64
N GLY A 203 17.81 -14.78 -1.90
CA GLY A 203 17.62 -15.84 -2.89
C GLY A 203 18.62 -16.96 -2.64
N GLY A 204 18.34 -17.82 -1.65
CA GLY A 204 18.89 -19.17 -1.68
C GLY A 204 18.49 -19.79 -3.01
N SER A 205 19.44 -19.87 -3.94
CA SER A 205 19.33 -20.77 -5.09
C SER A 205 19.12 -22.18 -4.55
N VAL A 206 17.86 -22.54 -4.35
CA VAL A 206 17.45 -23.92 -4.53
C VAL A 206 17.46 -24.10 -6.05
N SER A 207 18.67 -24.18 -6.60
CA SER A 207 18.85 -24.87 -7.87
C SER A 207 18.33 -26.27 -7.60
N ASP A 208 17.19 -26.59 -8.19
CA ASP A 208 16.77 -27.96 -8.49
C ASP A 208 17.84 -28.58 -9.41
N GLU A 209 19.02 -28.83 -8.86
CA GLU A 209 19.95 -29.79 -9.42
C GLU A 209 19.47 -31.15 -8.88
N PRO A 210 19.00 -32.07 -9.73
CA PRO A 210 18.57 -33.38 -9.29
C PRO A 210 19.78 -34.10 -8.70
N SER A 211 19.86 -34.11 -7.36
CA SER A 211 20.81 -34.97 -6.67
C SER A 211 20.60 -36.41 -7.14
N PRO A 212 21.67 -37.15 -7.48
CA PRO A 212 21.53 -38.54 -7.88
C PRO A 212 20.88 -39.31 -6.74
N VAL A 213 19.78 -39.98 -7.06
CA VAL A 213 19.02 -40.87 -6.19
C VAL A 213 20.00 -41.85 -5.54
N ASP A 214 20.21 -41.74 -4.24
CA ASP A 214 20.89 -42.75 -3.44
C ASP A 214 19.84 -43.81 -3.04
N PRO A 215 19.86 -45.03 -3.61
CA PRO A 215 18.88 -46.06 -3.33
C PRO A 215 19.34 -46.86 -2.12
N GLY A 216 19.24 -46.29 -0.91
CA GLY A 216 19.84 -46.98 0.22
C GLY A 216 19.63 -46.41 1.61
N ASN A 217 18.41 -46.01 2.00
CA ASN A 217 18.13 -45.96 3.44
C ASN A 217 16.66 -46.20 3.78
N THR A 218 16.32 -47.48 4.00
CA THR A 218 15.12 -47.89 4.72
C THR A 218 15.44 -47.93 6.21
N SER A 219 14.95 -46.95 6.97
CA SER A 219 14.85 -47.08 8.43
C SER A 219 13.43 -46.67 8.85
N PRO A 220 12.67 -47.57 9.51
CA PRO A 220 11.34 -47.25 10.02
C PRO A 220 11.50 -46.75 11.46
N ASP A 221 11.05 -45.52 11.74
CA ASP A 221 10.72 -45.19 13.11
C ASP A 221 9.43 -44.40 13.21
N ALA A 222 8.55 -44.99 14.01
CA ALA A 222 7.22 -44.55 14.33
C ALA A 222 7.30 -43.45 15.39
N GLY A 223 6.60 -42.34 15.15
CA GLY A 223 6.54 -41.21 16.08
C GLY A 223 5.23 -40.46 15.93
N ASN A 224 4.14 -41.09 16.36
CA ASN A 224 2.83 -40.50 16.50
C ASN A 224 2.86 -39.45 17.63
N GLY A 225 2.94 -38.17 17.28
CA GLY A 225 2.93 -37.04 18.22
C GLY A 225 1.93 -35.99 17.76
N GLY A 226 0.67 -36.16 18.16
CA GLY A 226 -0.38 -35.17 17.95
C GLY A 226 -0.01 -33.86 18.65
N SER A 227 0.33 -32.86 17.86
CA SER A 227 0.48 -31.49 18.35
C SER A 227 -0.92 -30.91 18.54
N ALA A 228 -1.24 -30.55 19.78
CA ALA A 228 -2.43 -29.78 20.10
C ALA A 228 -2.39 -28.44 19.33
N PRO A 229 -3.54 -27.90 18.88
CA PRO A 229 -3.57 -26.59 18.25
C PRO A 229 -3.11 -25.52 19.24
N ASP A 230 -2.08 -24.77 18.88
CA ASP A 230 -1.58 -23.61 19.62
C ASP A 230 -2.70 -22.57 19.78
N ALA A 231 -3.21 -22.44 21.00
CA ALA A 231 -4.01 -21.32 21.45
C ALA A 231 -3.07 -20.11 21.68
N GLY A 232 -2.62 -19.48 20.60
CA GLY A 232 -1.47 -18.56 20.67
C GLY A 232 -1.57 -17.25 19.90
N THR A 233 -2.63 -17.02 19.12
CA THR A 233 -2.77 -15.75 18.42
C THR A 233 -4.19 -15.24 18.61
N THR A 234 -4.35 -14.18 19.42
CA THR A 234 -5.55 -13.33 19.47
C THR A 234 -5.69 -12.53 18.17
N GLY A 235 -5.60 -13.23 17.03
CA GLY A 235 -5.77 -12.69 15.71
C GLY A 235 -7.24 -12.32 15.52
N THR A 236 -7.47 -11.04 15.29
CA THR A 236 -8.74 -10.43 14.89
C THR A 236 -9.20 -11.06 13.57
N ALA A 237 -9.74 -12.28 13.58
CA ALA A 237 -10.07 -12.98 12.34
C ALA A 237 -11.48 -12.58 11.86
N VAL A 238 -11.56 -11.75 10.83
CA VAL A 238 -12.76 -11.45 10.04
C VAL A 238 -12.50 -11.92 8.61
N SER A 239 -13.49 -12.50 7.92
CA SER A 239 -13.33 -12.92 6.53
C SER A 239 -14.60 -12.65 5.71
N THR A 240 -14.44 -12.25 4.46
CA THR A 240 -15.56 -12.10 3.51
C THR A 240 -16.02 -13.48 3.03
N VAL A 241 -17.33 -13.74 3.10
CA VAL A 241 -17.94 -15.01 2.73
C VAL A 241 -19.19 -14.80 1.86
N PRO A 242 -19.63 -15.80 1.08
CA PRO A 242 -20.92 -15.73 0.39
C PRO A 242 -22.06 -15.49 1.40
N CYS A 243 -22.98 -14.58 1.07
CA CYS A 243 -24.08 -14.27 1.96
C CYS A 243 -25.05 -15.46 2.10
N PRO A 244 -25.24 -16.00 3.32
CA PRO A 244 -26.25 -17.03 3.54
C PRO A 244 -27.65 -16.42 3.39
N THR A 245 -28.64 -17.26 3.14
CA THR A 245 -30.06 -16.82 3.09
C THR A 245 -30.52 -16.23 4.42
N THR A 246 -29.97 -16.73 5.53
CA THR A 246 -30.28 -16.27 6.89
C THR A 246 -28.97 -16.00 7.63
N PRO A 247 -28.43 -14.76 7.59
CA PRO A 247 -27.27 -14.39 8.41
C PRO A 247 -27.66 -14.30 9.89
N ALA A 248 -26.68 -14.37 10.79
CA ALA A 248 -26.94 -14.24 12.23
C ALA A 248 -27.41 -12.82 12.60
N ALA A 249 -26.89 -11.81 11.91
CA ALA A 249 -27.32 -10.43 12.03
C ALA A 249 -27.27 -9.70 10.69
N SER A 250 -27.91 -8.54 10.61
CA SER A 250 -27.78 -7.61 9.48
C SER A 250 -27.59 -6.19 10.00
N ILE A 251 -26.67 -5.46 9.38
CA ILE A 251 -26.46 -4.03 9.56
C ILE A 251 -26.72 -3.36 8.23
N SER A 252 -27.54 -2.31 8.22
CA SER A 252 -27.86 -1.57 7.02
C SER A 252 -27.76 -0.07 7.23
N THR A 253 -27.67 0.65 6.11
CA THR A 253 -27.79 2.11 6.07
C THR A 253 -28.83 2.51 5.02
N THR A 254 -29.32 3.75 5.12
CA THR A 254 -30.21 4.36 4.11
C THR A 254 -29.77 5.80 3.89
N ASP A 255 -29.80 6.32 2.66
CA ASP A 255 -29.26 7.65 2.32
C ASP A 255 -29.91 8.84 3.06
N GLY A 256 -31.02 8.61 3.78
CA GLY A 256 -31.68 9.61 4.62
C GLY A 256 -31.39 9.52 6.12
N LEU A 257 -30.58 8.57 6.58
CA LEU A 257 -30.26 8.36 7.99
C LEU A 257 -28.75 8.44 8.22
N SER A 258 -28.35 9.22 9.23
CA SER A 258 -26.96 9.34 9.69
C SER A 258 -26.62 8.26 10.72
N GLY A 259 -26.76 6.99 10.36
CA GLY A 259 -26.49 5.89 11.27
C GLY A 259 -26.64 4.49 10.67
N TYR A 260 -25.92 3.54 11.27
CA TYR A 260 -26.13 2.11 11.05
C TYR A 260 -27.38 1.63 11.78
N THR A 261 -28.16 0.77 11.12
CA THR A 261 -29.34 0.12 11.69
C THR A 261 -29.18 -1.41 11.66
N PRO A 262 -29.09 -2.07 12.83
CA PRO A 262 -28.86 -1.48 14.14
C PRO A 262 -27.43 -0.93 14.27
N THR A 263 -27.20 -0.07 15.26
CA THR A 263 -25.87 0.50 15.55
C THR A 263 -24.94 -0.54 16.19
N VAL A 264 -25.49 -1.47 16.96
CA VAL A 264 -24.76 -2.57 17.59
C VAL A 264 -25.45 -3.89 17.28
N VAL A 265 -24.67 -4.89 16.87
CA VAL A 265 -25.12 -6.30 16.77
C VAL A 265 -24.32 -7.17 17.72
N ASN A 266 -24.97 -8.17 18.32
CA ASN A 266 -24.32 -9.17 19.15
C ASN A 266 -24.39 -10.52 18.43
N ILE A 267 -23.26 -11.18 18.23
CA ILE A 267 -23.13 -12.49 17.60
C ILE A 267 -22.17 -13.39 18.37
N THR A 268 -22.10 -14.65 18.01
CA THR A 268 -21.11 -15.63 18.51
C THR A 268 -19.98 -15.83 17.49
N ALA A 269 -18.78 -16.17 17.94
CA ALA A 269 -17.66 -16.49 17.08
C ALA A 269 -18.04 -17.57 16.03
N GLY A 270 -17.59 -17.37 14.80
CA GLY A 270 -17.95 -18.15 13.62
C GLY A 270 -19.24 -17.70 12.92
N GLN A 271 -20.01 -16.74 13.45
CA GLN A 271 -21.24 -16.27 12.82
C GLN A 271 -20.99 -15.20 11.75
N ILE A 272 -21.99 -15.05 10.86
CA ILE A 272 -21.96 -14.16 9.70
C ILE A 272 -22.86 -12.95 9.94
N VAL A 273 -22.33 -11.75 9.73
CA VAL A 273 -23.08 -10.48 9.68
C VAL A 273 -23.19 -10.04 8.23
N ARG A 274 -24.41 -9.70 7.80
CA ARG A 274 -24.65 -9.08 6.49
C ARG A 274 -24.64 -7.56 6.61
N PHE A 275 -23.80 -6.90 5.83
CA PHE A 275 -23.75 -5.45 5.68
C PHE A 275 -24.48 -5.06 4.39
N GLN A 276 -25.49 -4.19 4.49
CA GLN A 276 -26.26 -3.70 3.35
C GLN A 276 -26.13 -2.18 3.28
N MET A 277 -25.14 -1.74 2.51
CA MET A 277 -24.72 -0.36 2.46
C MET A 277 -25.48 0.41 1.37
N SER A 278 -26.03 1.56 1.73
CA SER A 278 -26.61 2.47 0.73
C SER A 278 -25.50 3.14 -0.10
N PRO A 279 -25.81 3.71 -1.28
CA PRO A 279 -24.81 4.32 -2.16
C PRO A 279 -23.93 5.40 -1.52
N MET A 280 -24.38 6.03 -0.43
CA MET A 280 -23.64 7.09 0.27
C MET A 280 -22.85 6.61 1.49
N HIS A 281 -22.94 5.33 1.87
CA HIS A 281 -22.39 4.85 3.13
C HIS A 281 -21.52 3.62 2.96
N ASP A 282 -20.35 3.59 3.57
CA ASP A 282 -19.42 2.46 3.67
C ASP A 282 -19.30 1.97 5.12
N VAL A 283 -18.48 0.94 5.31
CA VAL A 283 -17.97 0.45 6.60
C VAL A 283 -16.45 0.50 6.51
N VAL A 284 -15.79 1.23 7.40
CA VAL A 284 -14.33 1.25 7.51
C VAL A 284 -13.94 0.93 8.95
N PRO A 285 -12.95 0.05 9.17
CA PRO A 285 -12.67 -0.43 10.51
C PRO A 285 -11.97 0.65 11.35
N LEU A 286 -12.31 0.73 12.64
CA LEU A 286 -11.69 1.66 13.59
C LEU A 286 -10.62 0.95 14.44
N PRO A 287 -9.53 1.65 14.82
CA PRO A 287 -8.59 1.14 15.81
C PRO A 287 -9.28 0.79 17.15
N PRO A 288 -8.84 -0.26 17.85
CA PRO A 288 -7.66 -1.08 17.55
C PRO A 288 -7.89 -2.19 16.51
N ASN A 289 -9.12 -2.39 16.02
CA ASN A 289 -9.49 -3.54 15.19
C ASN A 289 -9.55 -3.18 13.70
N THR A 290 -8.40 -2.84 13.11
CA THR A 290 -8.28 -2.42 11.70
C THR A 290 -8.22 -3.59 10.71
N HIS A 291 -9.07 -4.61 10.87
CA HIS A 291 -8.99 -5.79 10.01
C HIS A 291 -9.42 -5.44 8.56
N PRO A 292 -8.61 -5.72 7.52
CA PRO A 292 -8.93 -5.32 6.14
C PRO A 292 -10.24 -5.89 5.60
N ALA A 293 -10.66 -7.07 6.06
CA ALA A 293 -11.95 -7.65 5.66
C ALA A 293 -13.17 -6.95 6.28
N LEU A 294 -12.98 -6.04 7.25
CA LEU A 294 -14.02 -5.17 7.80
C LEU A 294 -14.06 -3.82 7.07
N ASP A 295 -13.89 -3.85 5.75
CA ASP A 295 -14.04 -2.71 4.85
C ASP A 295 -15.11 -3.06 3.81
N VAL A 296 -16.30 -2.45 3.92
CA VAL A 296 -17.43 -2.70 3.02
C VAL A 296 -17.70 -1.44 2.19
N PRO A 297 -17.50 -1.48 0.86
CA PRO A 297 -17.68 -0.32 0.01
C PRO A 297 -19.12 0.22 0.02
N ALA A 298 -19.26 1.50 -0.35
CA ALA A 298 -20.57 2.10 -0.46
C ALA A 298 -21.42 1.48 -1.58
N GLY A 299 -22.72 1.33 -1.32
CA GLY A 299 -23.68 0.77 -2.27
C GLY A 299 -23.61 -0.74 -2.46
N THR A 300 -22.81 -1.48 -1.67
CA THR A 300 -22.67 -2.93 -1.81
C THR A 300 -23.45 -3.69 -0.73
N THR A 301 -23.61 -4.99 -0.95
CA THR A 301 -24.02 -5.94 0.09
C THR A 301 -22.93 -6.97 0.24
N GLU A 302 -22.37 -7.07 1.44
CA GLU A 302 -21.31 -8.03 1.78
C GLU A 302 -21.63 -8.78 3.06
N CYS A 303 -21.09 -9.99 3.19
CA CYS A 303 -21.24 -10.79 4.39
C CYS A 303 -19.89 -11.16 4.95
N LEU A 304 -19.70 -10.86 6.23
CA LEU A 304 -18.44 -11.06 6.94
C LEU A 304 -18.64 -12.10 8.04
N GLN A 305 -17.77 -13.10 8.08
CA GLN A 305 -17.70 -14.10 9.14
C GLN A 305 -16.67 -13.66 10.19
N PHE A 306 -17.06 -13.64 11.46
CA PHE A 306 -16.22 -13.17 12.56
C PHE A 306 -15.78 -14.34 13.43
N PHE A 307 -14.48 -14.60 13.52
CA PHE A 307 -13.91 -15.66 14.36
C PHE A 307 -13.23 -15.11 15.62
N GLY A 308 -12.74 -13.86 15.58
CA GLY A 308 -12.19 -13.21 16.76
C GLY A 308 -13.29 -12.83 17.76
N VAL A 309 -13.08 -13.12 19.05
CA VAL A 309 -13.95 -12.65 20.14
C VAL A 309 -13.58 -11.20 20.48
N GLY A 310 -14.58 -10.35 20.73
CA GLY A 310 -14.34 -8.96 21.12
C GLY A 310 -15.30 -7.96 20.46
N SER A 311 -14.91 -6.68 20.50
CA SER A 311 -15.62 -5.59 19.82
C SER A 311 -14.94 -5.33 18.48
N PHE A 312 -15.71 -5.20 17.40
CA PHE A 312 -15.23 -4.79 16.09
C PHE A 312 -15.94 -3.49 15.73
N ASP A 313 -15.27 -2.38 16.05
CA ASP A 313 -15.79 -1.04 15.83
C ASP A 313 -15.47 -0.58 14.41
N PHE A 314 -16.42 0.12 13.80
CA PHE A 314 -16.30 0.64 12.45
C PHE A 314 -17.00 1.99 12.32
N THR A 315 -16.62 2.75 11.30
CA THR A 315 -17.15 4.06 10.98
C THR A 315 -17.60 4.14 9.53
N ASN A 316 -18.48 5.09 9.26
CA ASN A 316 -18.75 5.56 7.93
C ASN A 316 -17.73 6.65 7.56
N SER A 317 -16.98 6.50 6.47
CA SER A 317 -15.95 7.48 6.08
C SER A 317 -16.56 8.84 5.71
N PRO A 318 -17.66 8.91 4.91
CA PRO A 318 -18.24 10.20 4.54
C PRO A 318 -18.90 10.98 5.68
N MET A 319 -19.54 10.30 6.64
CA MET A 319 -20.42 10.93 7.65
C MET A 319 -20.02 10.66 9.11
N THR A 320 -18.96 9.90 9.37
CA THR A 320 -18.33 9.70 10.70
C THR A 320 -19.20 9.08 11.80
N PHE A 321 -20.39 8.55 11.48
CA PHE A 321 -21.16 7.76 12.44
C PHE A 321 -20.56 6.35 12.58
N THR A 322 -20.68 5.76 13.77
CA THR A 322 -20.02 4.51 14.13
C THR A 322 -21.00 3.38 14.37
N GLY A 323 -20.52 2.14 14.23
CA GLY A 323 -21.24 0.93 14.61
C GLY A 323 -20.28 -0.11 15.20
N THR A 324 -20.85 -1.14 15.80
CA THR A 324 -20.09 -2.19 16.49
C THR A 324 -20.67 -3.58 16.22
N VAL A 325 -19.80 -4.53 15.89
CA VAL A 325 -20.10 -5.97 16.00
C VAL A 325 -19.48 -6.48 17.30
N GLN A 326 -20.32 -6.90 18.25
CA GLN A 326 -19.87 -7.55 19.49
C GLN A 326 -19.90 -9.06 19.29
N VAL A 327 -18.73 -9.71 19.36
CA VAL A 327 -18.56 -11.15 19.16
C VAL A 327 -18.29 -11.81 20.51
N ALA A 328 -19.22 -12.65 20.94
CA ALA A 328 -19.07 -13.52 22.09
C ALA A 328 -18.33 -14.83 21.71
N PRO A 329 -17.70 -15.52 22.68
CA PRO A 329 -17.12 -16.84 22.48
C PRO A 329 -18.14 -17.86 21.94
#